data_AF-A0A959NM79-F1
#
_entry.id   AF-A0A959NM79-F1
#
_cell.length_a   1.000
_cell.length_b   1.000
_cell.length_c   1.000
_cell.angle_alpha   90.00
_cell.angle_beta   90.00
_cell.angle_gamma   90.00
#
_symmetry.space_group_name_H-M   'P 1'
#
loop_
_entity.id
_entity.type
_entity.pdbx_description
1 polymer ?
#
loop_
_entity_poly.entity_id
_entity_poly.type
_entity_poly.pdbx_seq_one_letter_code
_entity_poly.pdbx_strand_id
1 'polypeptide(L)'
;MKKCALVFVMASLAVFFGCKENLYNTALKRKGLFNDTIHLAKVKKGDKEIVYIPMQHIGTVLFYKDVKHKIDSLKNNNYFFYLEKVNV
;
A
#
# COMPACT_ATOMS: atom_id res chain seq x y z
N MET A 1 -38.89 24.73 22.03
CA MET A 1 -37.47 25.08 21.77
C MET A 1 -36.46 24.02 22.23
N LYS A 2 -36.53 23.49 23.47
CA LYS A 2 -35.54 22.52 23.99
C LYS A 2 -35.48 21.18 23.22
N LYS A 3 -36.62 20.66 22.74
CA LYS A 3 -36.69 19.42 21.93
C LYS A 3 -36.03 19.57 20.55
N CYS A 4 -36.20 20.73 19.90
CA CYS A 4 -35.56 21.02 18.62
C CYS A 4 -34.03 21.17 18.75
N ALA A 5 -33.58 21.79 19.84
CA ALA A 5 -32.14 21.88 20.14
C ALA A 5 -31.51 20.50 20.39
N LEU A 6 -32.21 19.60 21.10
CA LEU A 6 -31.74 18.23 21.34
C LEU A 6 -31.61 17.42 20.04
N VAL A 7 -32.57 17.54 19.12
CA VAL A 7 -32.50 16.90 17.79
C VAL A 7 -31.32 17.45 16.99
N PHE A 8 -31.07 18.76 17.05
CA PHE A 8 -29.93 19.37 16.38
C PHE A 8 -28.58 18.89 16.95
N VAL A 9 -28.49 18.70 18.27
CA VAL A 9 -27.30 18.16 18.94
C VAL A 9 -27.09 16.68 18.62
N MET A 10 -28.15 15.87 18.56
CA MET A 10 -28.00 14.45 18.17
C MET A 10 -27.64 14.30 16.68
N ALA A 11 -28.22 15.13 15.81
CA ALA A 11 -27.88 15.15 14.39
C ALA A 11 -26.43 15.59 14.16
N SER A 12 -25.93 16.58 14.90
CA SER A 12 -24.53 17.01 14.79
C SER A 12 -23.56 15.94 15.28
N LEU A 13 -23.85 15.25 16.39
CA LEU A 13 -23.01 14.14 16.87
C LEU A 13 -22.90 13.02 15.83
N ALA A 14 -24.00 12.64 15.16
CA ALA A 14 -23.99 11.55 14.18
C ALA A 14 -23.05 11.82 12.98
N VAL A 15 -22.90 13.08 12.56
CA VAL A 15 -22.03 13.48 11.43
C VAL A 15 -20.54 13.37 11.81
N PHE A 16 -20.18 13.57 13.09
CA PHE A 16 -18.77 13.49 13.52
C PHE A 16 -18.24 12.05 13.67
N PHE A 17 -19.10 11.04 13.82
CA PHE A 17 -18.66 9.64 13.97
C PHE A 17 -18.55 8.86 12.65
N GLY A 18 -19.16 9.35 11.55
CA GLY A 18 -19.23 8.62 10.27
C GLY A 18 -17.97 8.66 9.39
N CYS A 19 -17.01 9.55 9.65
CA CYS A 19 -15.90 9.78 8.71
C CYS A 19 -14.69 8.84 8.88
N LYS A 20 -14.73 7.87 9.81
CA LYS A 20 -13.56 7.04 10.13
C LYS A 20 -13.11 6.16 8.97
N GLU A 21 -14.03 5.47 8.29
CA GLU A 21 -13.69 4.53 7.21
C GLU A 21 -12.99 5.19 6.02
N ASN A 22 -13.43 6.40 5.66
CA ASN A 22 -12.84 7.14 4.56
C ASN A 22 -11.41 7.59 4.87
N LEU A 23 -11.12 7.93 6.13
CA LEU A 23 -9.77 8.31 6.56
C LEU A 23 -8.80 7.13 6.48
N TYR A 24 -9.21 5.95 6.98
CA TYR A 24 -8.39 4.74 6.92
C TYR A 24 -8.10 4.31 5.48
N ASN A 25 -9.13 4.20 4.64
CA ASN A 25 -8.96 3.81 3.24
C ASN A 25 -8.12 4.82 2.45
N THR A 26 -8.28 6.13 2.71
CA THR A 26 -7.44 7.17 2.10
C THR A 26 -5.98 7.02 2.52
N ALA A 27 -5.70 6.73 3.79
CA ALA A 27 -4.33 6.51 4.27
C ALA A 27 -3.69 5.28 3.63
N LEU A 28 -4.41 4.16 3.54
CA LEU A 28 -3.94 2.94 2.89
C LEU A 28 -3.70 3.14 1.39
N LYS A 29 -4.58 3.89 0.72
CA LYS A 29 -4.42 4.26 -0.70
C LYS A 29 -3.19 5.13 -0.91
N ARG A 30 -2.95 6.13 -0.05
CA ARG A 30 -1.74 6.97 -0.11
C ARG A 30 -0.46 6.18 0.12
N LYS A 31 -0.50 5.15 0.98
CA LYS A 31 0.61 4.22 1.20
C LYS A 31 0.83 3.28 0.00
N GLY A 32 -0.07 3.28 -0.99
CA GLY A 32 0.02 2.49 -2.21
C GLY A 32 -0.42 1.04 -2.04
N LEU A 33 -1.17 0.70 -0.98
CA LEU A 33 -1.63 -0.67 -0.71
C LEU A 33 -2.59 -1.22 -1.77
N PHE A 34 -3.27 -0.31 -2.48
CA PHE A 34 -4.19 -0.64 -3.56
C PHE A 34 -3.57 -0.42 -4.95
N ASN A 35 -2.25 -0.18 -5.04
CA ASN A 35 -1.59 -0.04 -6.32
C ASN A 35 -1.32 -1.43 -6.89
N ASP A 36 -1.79 -1.68 -8.12
CA ASP A 36 -1.58 -2.95 -8.81
C ASP A 36 -0.16 -3.11 -9.37
N THR A 37 0.65 -2.05 -9.34
CA THR A 37 2.01 -2.04 -9.87
C THR A 37 3.03 -1.59 -8.84
N ILE A 38 4.19 -2.24 -8.84
CA ILE A 38 5.32 -1.91 -7.96
C ILE A 38 6.33 -1.00 -8.64
N HIS A 39 6.79 0.05 -7.95
CA HIS A 39 7.91 0.85 -8.41
C HIS A 39 9.21 0.28 -7.84
N LEU A 40 10.14 -0.08 -8.72
CA LEU A 40 11.47 -0.57 -8.36
C LEU A 40 12.35 0.62 -7.98
N ALA A 41 13.00 0.57 -6.82
CA ALA A 41 14.05 1.52 -6.48
C ALA A 41 15.40 0.95 -6.93
N LYS A 42 16.18 1.73 -7.67
CA LYS A 42 17.45 1.28 -8.26
C LYS A 42 18.59 2.16 -7.79
N VAL A 43 19.67 1.54 -7.35
CA VAL A 43 20.91 2.23 -6.97
C VAL A 43 22.04 1.64 -7.81
N LYS A 44 22.77 2.49 -8.53
CA LYS A 44 23.89 2.09 -9.38
C LYS A 44 25.19 2.68 -8.90
N LYS A 45 26.28 1.88 -8.95
CA LYS A 45 27.65 2.33 -8.70
C LYS A 45 28.60 1.59 -9.65
N GLY A 46 29.06 2.30 -10.69
CA GLY A 46 29.81 1.68 -11.79
C GLY A 46 28.97 0.57 -12.44
N ASP A 47 29.56 -0.61 -12.58
CA ASP A 47 28.90 -1.79 -13.18
C ASP A 47 28.02 -2.57 -12.21
N LYS A 48 27.88 -2.11 -10.96
CA LYS A 48 27.05 -2.75 -9.94
C LYS A 48 25.71 -2.03 -9.82
N GLU A 49 24.62 -2.81 -9.79
CA GLU A 49 23.26 -2.32 -9.60
C GLU A 49 22.59 -3.10 -8.46
N ILE A 50 21.93 -2.37 -7.56
CA ILE A 50 21.04 -2.93 -6.55
C ILE A 50 19.62 -2.50 -6.92
N VAL A 51 18.74 -3.48 -7.09
CA VAL A 51 17.31 -3.26 -7.33
C VAL A 51 16.56 -3.67 -6.07
N TYR A 52 15.93 -2.70 -5.42
CA TYR A 52 15.07 -2.91 -4.27
C TYR A 52 13.61 -3.02 -4.71
N ILE A 53 12.97 -4.11 -4.28
CA ILE A 53 11.57 -4.42 -4.52
C ILE A 53 10.83 -4.24 -3.20
N PRO A 54 10.14 -3.11 -2.95
CA PRO A 54 9.41 -2.90 -1.71
C PRO A 54 8.20 -3.83 -1.62
N MET A 55 8.36 -4.97 -0.97
CA MET A 55 7.29 -5.95 -0.81
C MET A 55 6.15 -5.40 0.05
N GLN A 56 4.92 -5.56 -0.45
CA GLN A 56 3.71 -5.37 0.34
C GLN A 56 3.19 -6.75 0.74
N HIS A 57 3.12 -7.02 2.05
CA HIS A 57 2.56 -8.28 2.57
C HIS A 57 1.04 -8.34 2.44
N ILE A 58 0.39 -7.19 2.21
CA ILE A 58 -1.03 -7.08 1.96
C ILE A 58 -1.16 -6.24 0.69
N GLY A 59 -1.44 -6.89 -0.44
CA GLY A 59 -1.57 -6.26 -1.75
C GLY A 59 -2.63 -6.95 -2.61
N THR A 60 -2.93 -6.37 -3.77
CA THR A 60 -3.89 -6.96 -4.71
C THR A 60 -3.27 -8.17 -5.43
N VAL A 61 -4.11 -9.02 -6.02
CA VAL A 61 -3.63 -10.14 -6.87
C VAL A 61 -2.79 -9.61 -8.05
N LEU A 62 -3.16 -8.45 -8.59
CA LEU A 62 -2.44 -7.82 -9.69
C LEU A 62 -1.06 -7.32 -9.26
N PHE A 63 -0.94 -6.77 -8.05
CA PHE A 63 0.35 -6.43 -7.45
C PHE A 63 1.31 -7.62 -7.42
N TYR A 64 0.86 -8.78 -6.90
CA TYR A 64 1.71 -9.97 -6.85
C TYR A 64 2.10 -10.50 -8.25
N LYS A 65 1.20 -10.36 -9.24
CA LYS A 65 1.52 -10.72 -10.64
C LYS A 65 2.59 -9.80 -11.23
N ASP A 66 2.51 -8.49 -10.99
CA ASP A 66 3.50 -7.52 -11.45
C ASP A 66 4.85 -7.73 -10.78
N VAL A 67 4.87 -8.01 -9.46
CA VAL A 67 6.09 -8.40 -8.73
C VAL A 67 6.73 -9.63 -9.36
N LYS A 68 5.94 -10.70 -9.59
CA LYS A 68 6.43 -11.93 -10.23
C LYS A 68 7.04 -11.65 -11.60
N HIS A 69 6.34 -10.90 -12.45
CA HIS A 69 6.82 -10.55 -13.78
C HIS A 69 8.17 -9.80 -13.73
N LYS A 70 8.32 -8.85 -12.80
CA LYS A 70 9.57 -8.10 -12.62
C LYS A 70 10.70 -8.98 -12.07
N ILE A 71 10.42 -9.87 -11.12
CA ILE A 71 11.40 -10.84 -10.61
C ILE A 71 11.87 -11.77 -11.73
N ASP A 72 10.96 -12.32 -12.53
CA ASP A 72 11.28 -13.19 -13.66
C ASP A 72 12.16 -12.44 -14.69
N SER A 73 11.84 -11.18 -14.97
CA SER A 73 12.65 -10.31 -15.82
C SER A 73 14.06 -10.07 -15.26
N LEU A 74 14.18 -9.76 -13.96
CA LEU A 74 15.48 -9.56 -13.31
C LEU A 74 16.30 -10.85 -13.29
N LYS A 75 15.66 -11.99 -13.07
CA LYS A 75 16.32 -13.30 -13.11
C LYS A 75 16.93 -13.58 -14.47
N ASN A 76 16.21 -13.26 -15.55
CA ASN A 76 16.73 -13.38 -16.92
C ASN A 76 17.92 -12.46 -17.19
N ASN A 77 18.06 -11.37 -16.42
CA ASN A 77 19.19 -10.46 -16.45
C ASN A 77 20.32 -10.85 -15.46
N ASN A 78 20.35 -12.10 -14.98
CA ASN A 78 21.37 -12.65 -14.08
C ASN A 78 21.48 -11.94 -12.73
N TYR A 79 20.38 -11.38 -12.21
CA TYR A 79 20.35 -10.82 -10.87
C TYR A 79 20.42 -11.91 -9.79
N PHE A 80 21.13 -11.60 -8.70
CA PHE A 80 21.12 -12.40 -7.48
C PHE A 80 20.06 -11.87 -6.52
N PHE A 81 19.29 -12.77 -5.87
CA PHE A 81 18.15 -12.41 -5.04
C PHE A 81 18.41 -12.62 -3.56
N TYR A 82 18.12 -11.60 -2.77
CA TYR A 82 17.99 -11.69 -1.31
C TYR A 82 16.52 -11.57 -0.97
N LEU A 83 15.94 -12.61 -0.38
CA LEU A 83 14.54 -12.64 0.00
C LEU A 83 14.41 -12.45 1.51
N GLU A 84 13.43 -11.66 1.91
CA GLU A 84 13.01 -11.60 3.30
C GLU A 84 12.42 -12.96 3.71
N LYS A 85 12.89 -13.49 4.83
CA LYS A 85 12.30 -14.67 5.46
C LYS A 85 11.53 -14.21 6.69
N VAL A 86 10.20 -14.36 6.66
CA VAL A 86 9.38 -14.21 7.86
C VAL A 86 9.40 -15.56 8.59
N ASN A 87 10.02 -15.62 9.76
CA ASN A 87 9.82 -16.74 10.67
C ASN A 87 8.42 -16.57 11.27
N VAL A 88 7.50 -17.46 10.88
CA VAL A 88 6.15 -17.56 11.46
C VAL A 88 6.19 -18.59 12.57
#